data_AF-A0A7R9MTA6-F1
#
_entry.id   AF-A0A7R9MTA6-F1
#
_cell.length_a   1.000
_cell.length_b   1.000
_cell.length_c   1.000
_cell.angle_alpha   90.00
_cell.angle_beta   90.00
_cell.angle_gamma   90.00
#
_symmetry.space_group_name_H-M   'P 1'
#
loop_
_entity.id
_entity.type
_entity.pdbx_description
1 polymer ?
#
loop_
_entity_poly.entity_id
_entity_poly.type
_entity_poly.pdbx_seq_one_letter_code
_entity_poly.pdbx_strand_id
1 'polypeptide(L)' 'MSEELIQQFVSIGLSESKAKETLKNDVLSKTLNELIVETNKHVKTGNGLNKSIGKLVYQTATTIKSQIR' A
#
# COMPACT_ATOMS: atom_id res chain seq x y z
N MET A 1 -7.09 13.60 -6.37
CA MET A 1 -6.05 12.60 -6.67
C MET A 1 -5.33 12.08 -5.41
N SER A 2 -4.99 12.93 -4.44
CA SER A 2 -4.31 12.48 -3.19
C SER A 2 -5.21 11.71 -2.20
N GLU A 3 -6.50 12.00 -2.16
CA GLU A 3 -7.46 11.36 -1.24
C GLU A 3 -7.77 9.90 -1.59
N GLU A 4 -7.80 9.55 -2.87
CA GLU A 4 -8.05 8.16 -3.31
C GLU A 4 -6.91 7.23 -2.88
N LEU A 5 -5.66 7.68 -2.95
CA LEU A 5 -4.50 6.94 -2.45
C LEU A 5 -4.60 6.70 -0.94
N ILE A 6 -5.02 7.73 -0.19
CA ILE A 6 -5.22 7.60 1.25
C ILE A 6 -6.34 6.59 1.55
N GLN A 7 -7.46 6.64 0.84
CA GLN A 7 -8.54 5.67 1.01
C GLN A 7 -8.10 4.25 0.63
N GLN A 8 -7.31 4.06 -0.42
CA GLN A 8 -6.74 2.76 -0.75
C GLN A 8 -5.82 2.26 0.36
N PHE A 9 -4.95 3.11 0.89
CA PHE A 9 -4.05 2.77 2.00
C PHE A 9 -4.82 2.43 3.30
N VAL A 10 -5.89 3.17 3.59
CA VAL A 10 -6.75 2.88 4.74
C VAL A 10 -7.55 1.59 4.54
N SER A 11 -8.03 1.34 3.32
CA SER A 11 -8.78 0.12 2.96
C SER A 11 -7.94 -1.14 3.13
N ILE A 12 -6.64 -1.08 2.83
CA ILE A 12 -5.71 -2.19 3.11
C ILE A 12 -5.31 -2.31 4.60
N GLY A 13 -5.75 -1.39 5.45
CA GLY A 13 -5.55 -1.46 6.91
C GLY A 13 -4.40 -0.63 7.47
N LEU A 14 -3.93 0.40 6.74
CA LEU A 14 -3.14 1.47 7.36
C LEU A 14 -4.02 2.44 8.14
N SER A 15 -3.44 3.08 9.15
CA SER A 15 -4.02 4.26 9.80
C SER A 15 -3.88 5.49 8.89
N GLU A 16 -4.87 6.40 8.91
CA GLU A 16 -4.87 7.63 8.12
C GLU A 16 -3.59 8.47 8.28
N SER A 17 -3.01 8.51 9.49
CA SER A 17 -1.74 9.20 9.74
C SER A 17 -0.60 8.61 8.91
N LYS A 18 -0.47 7.28 8.86
CA LYS A 18 0.57 6.60 8.07
C LYS A 18 0.31 6.71 6.58
N ALA A 19 -0.95 6.72 6.16
CA ALA A 19 -1.31 6.94 4.76
C ALA A 19 -0.86 8.34 4.29
N LYS A 20 -1.07 9.38 5.11
CA LYS A 20 -0.59 10.74 4.82
C LYS A 20 0.93 10.83 4.82
N GLU A 21 1.63 10.19 5.75
CA GLU A 21 3.10 10.13 5.74
C GLU A 21 3.64 9.39 4.52
N THR A 22 2.98 8.32 4.11
CA THR A 22 3.36 7.55 2.92
C THR A 22 3.15 8.35 1.64
N LEU A 23 2.07 9.13 1.57
CA LEU A 23 1.81 10.03 0.44
C LEU A 23 2.87 11.14 0.30
N LYS A 24 3.49 11.57 1.41
CA LYS A 24 4.60 12.56 1.36
C LYS A 24 5.85 11.99 0.69
N ASN A 25 6.00 10.67 0.62
CA ASN A 25 7.12 10.01 -0.02
C ASN A 25 6.67 9.46 -1.38
N ASP A 26 6.96 10.20 -2.44
CA ASP A 26 6.53 9.90 -3.81
C ASP A 26 6.99 8.51 -4.29
N VAL A 27 8.18 8.08 -3.87
CA VAL A 27 8.72 6.75 -4.19
C VAL A 27 7.92 5.66 -3.47
N LEU A 28 7.72 5.83 -2.15
CA LEU A 28 7.00 4.86 -1.34
C LEU A 28 5.52 4.76 -1.75
N SER A 29 4.87 5.89 -2.02
CA SER A 29 3.46 5.92 -2.42
C SER A 29 3.24 5.22 -3.76
N LYS A 30 4.17 5.39 -4.71
CA LYS A 30 4.14 4.72 -6.02
C LYS A 30 4.37 3.22 -5.89
N THR A 31 5.42 2.79 -5.18
CA THR A 31 5.69 1.37 -4.90
C THR A 31 4.53 0.71 -4.15
N LEU A 32 3.93 1.40 -3.18
CA LEU A 32 2.80 0.88 -2.43
C LEU A 32 1.56 0.73 -3.32
N ASN A 33 1.30 1.67 -4.24
CA ASN A 33 0.21 1.55 -5.20
C ASN A 33 0.41 0.33 -6.12
N GLU A 34 1.60 0.17 -6.69
CA GLU A 34 1.93 -0.97 -7.55
C GLU A 34 1.76 -2.30 -6.82
N LEU A 35 2.25 -2.41 -5.58
CA LEU A 35 2.06 -3.59 -4.76
C LEU A 35 0.58 -3.85 -4.45
N ILE A 36 -0.24 -2.83 -4.20
CA ILE A 36 -1.68 -3.01 -3.98
C ILE A 36 -2.37 -3.55 -5.24
N VAL A 37 -2.00 -3.04 -6.42
CA VAL A 37 -2.52 -3.52 -7.70
C VAL A 37 -2.11 -4.98 -7.94
N GLU A 38 -0.83 -5.30 -7.75
CA GLU A 38 -0.30 -6.64 -7.95
C GLU A 38 -0.91 -7.64 -6.95
N THR A 39 -1.03 -7.23 -5.69
CA THR A 39 -1.66 -8.04 -4.64
C THR A 39 -3.14 -8.25 -4.92
N ASN A 40 -3.89 -7.23 -5.35
CA ASN A 40 -5.29 -7.41 -5.77
C ASN A 40 -5.42 -8.35 -6.97
N LYS A 41 -4.47 -8.33 -7.90
CA LYS A 41 -4.46 -9.20 -9.08
C LYS A 41 -4.18 -10.67 -8.72
N HIS A 42 -3.28 -10.90 -7.76
CA HIS A 42 -2.85 -12.24 -7.34
C HIS A 42 -3.73 -12.83 -6.24
N VAL A 43 -4.23 -12.01 -5.33
CA VAL A 43 -5.15 -12.40 -4.27
C VAL A 43 -6.57 -12.43 -4.84
N LYS A 44 -6.87 -13.46 -5.64
CA LYS A 44 -8.25 -13.86 -5.98
C LYS A 44 -8.91 -14.62 -4.82
N THR A 45 -8.69 -14.20 -3.58
CA THR A 45 -9.43 -14.74 -2.45
C THR A 45 -10.77 -14.03 -2.43
N GLY A 46 -11.87 -14.79 -2.58
CA GLY A 46 -13.25 -14.31 -2.69
C GLY A 46 -13.81 -13.53 -1.48
N ASN A 47 -12.93 -12.95 -0.65
CA ASN A 47 -13.28 -12.19 0.55
C ASN A 47 -12.50 -10.87 0.71
N GLY A 48 -11.83 -10.40 -0.36
CA GLY A 48 -11.14 -9.11 -0.40
C GLY A 48 -9.78 -9.10 0.33
N LEU A 49 -9.01 -8.03 0.10
CA LEU A 49 -7.73 -7.81 0.78
C LEU A 49 -7.95 -7.72 2.29
N ASN A 50 -7.59 -8.79 3.00
CA ASN A 50 -7.66 -8.82 4.45
C ASN A 50 -6.66 -7.81 5.03
N LYS A 51 -7.02 -7.10 6.11
CA LYS A 51 -6.18 -6.06 6.73
C LYS A 51 -4.76 -6.56 7.09
N SER A 52 -4.60 -7.85 7.33
CA SER A 52 -3.31 -8.50 7.55
C SER A 52 -2.42 -8.50 6.29
N ILE A 53 -3.01 -8.76 5.11
CA ILE A 53 -2.30 -8.74 3.83
C ILE A 53 -1.87 -7.32 3.50
N GLY A 54 -2.75 -6.34 3.71
CA GLY A 54 -2.40 -4.95 3.47
C GLY A 54 -1.31 -4.40 4.39
N LYS A 55 -1.29 -4.82 5.67
CA LYS A 55 -0.14 -4.56 6.55
C LYS A 55 1.14 -5.20 6.03
N LEU A 56 1.09 -6.43 5.51
CA LEU A 56 2.24 -7.08 4.87
C LEU A 56 2.72 -6.30 3.65
N VAL A 57 1.81 -5.91 2.76
CA VAL A 57 2.12 -5.09 1.57
C VAL A 57 2.78 -3.79 1.96
N TYR A 58 2.30 -3.12 3.01
CA TYR A 58 2.93 -1.91 3.53
C TYR A 58 4.31 -2.18 4.13
N GLN A 59 4.45 -3.25 4.91
CA GLN A 59 5.74 -3.63 5.50
C GLN A 59 6.74 -3.98 4.39
N THR A 60 6.30 -4.64 3.32
CA THR A 60 7.06 -4.92 2.12
C THR A 60 7.44 -3.64 1.39
N ALA A 61 6.51 -2.71 1.15
CA ALA A 61 6.79 -1.42 0.51
C ALA A 61 7.81 -0.58 1.30
N THR A 62 7.73 -0.62 2.64
CA THR A 62 8.64 0.12 3.54
C THR A 62 9.99 -0.57 3.76
N THR A 63 10.06 -1.90 3.62
CA THR A 63 11.28 -2.70 3.80
C THR A 63 12.02 -2.94 2.49
N ILE A 64 11.32 -2.89 1.36
CA ILE A 64 11.91 -2.64 0.05
C ILE A 64 12.52 -1.25 0.15
N LYS A 65 13.75 -1.19 0.67
CA LYS A 65 14.66 -0.11 0.40
C LYS A 65 14.67 -0.06 -1.11
N SER A 66 14.06 0.99 -1.65
CA SER A 66 14.29 1.48 -2.99
C SER A 66 15.75 1.22 -3.36
N GLN A 67 16.01 0.11 -4.07
CA GLN A 67 17.30 -0.16 -4.70
C GLN A 67 17.37 0.71 -5.97
N ILE A 68 17.03 2.00 -5.85
CA ILE A 68 17.31 2.95 -6.90
C ILE A 68 18.78 3.32 -6.72
N ARG A 69 19.62 2.67 -7.50
CA ARG A 69 21.00 3.07 -7.78
C ARG A 69 21.07 3.51 -9.23
#